data_AF-G4AB10-F1
#
_entry.id   AF-G4AB10-F1
#
_cell.length_a   1.000
_cell.length_b   1.000
_cell.length_c   1.000
_cell.angle_alpha   90.00
_cell.angle_beta   90.00
_cell.angle_gamma   90.00
#
_symmetry.space_group_name_H-M   'P 1'
#
loop_
_entity.id
_entity.type
_entity.pdbx_description
1 polymer ?
#
loop_
_entity_poly.entity_id
_entity_poly.type
_entity_poly.pdbx_seq_one_letter_code
_entity_poly.pdbx_strand_id
1 'polypeptide(L)'
;MQKALLIAVIQGPNFDGSKEMVKSLTKKCHGLRPAYLMVEAMKALTHVLGYTALWGIPHKYQNKSRIVQSKRYVVDYDAIFAESAGTLKDYWELPLHFETKKMDDIPSNKRSMYRKRYAMLAQLQENMAEALKAR
;
A
#
# COMPACT_ATOMS: atom_id res chain seq x y z
N MET A 1 8.22 -11.01 22.59
CA MET A 1 7.51 -9.90 21.90
C MET A 1 7.63 -10.12 20.41
N GLN A 2 6.50 -10.11 19.68
CA GLN A 2 6.51 -10.18 18.22
C GLN A 2 7.10 -8.87 17.67
N LYS A 3 8.09 -8.95 16.76
CA LYS A 3 8.62 -7.77 16.07
C LYS A 3 7.77 -7.53 14.81
N ALA A 4 7.23 -6.32 14.67
CA ALA A 4 6.35 -5.92 13.58
C ALA A 4 6.74 -4.54 13.06
N LEU A 5 6.47 -4.28 11.78
CA LEU A 5 6.46 -2.91 11.25
C LEU A 5 5.07 -2.30 11.41
N LEU A 6 5.01 -0.99 11.67
CA LEU A 6 3.77 -0.22 11.73
C LEU A 6 3.75 0.87 10.66
N ILE A 7 2.76 0.82 9.78
CA ILE A 7 2.41 1.92 8.88
C ILE A 7 1.61 2.95 9.68
N ALA A 8 2.32 3.93 10.26
CA ALA A 8 1.72 4.99 11.06
C ALA A 8 1.07 6.10 10.22
N VAL A 9 1.53 6.30 8.98
CA VAL A 9 0.98 7.30 8.06
C VAL A 9 1.34 6.95 6.62
N ILE A 10 0.43 7.26 5.69
CA ILE A 10 0.68 7.26 4.24
C ILE A 10 0.34 8.67 3.76
N GLN A 11 1.35 9.40 3.31
CA GLN A 11 1.19 10.79 2.89
C GLN A 11 0.92 10.88 1.39
N GLY A 12 -0.12 11.62 1.02
CA GLY A 12 -0.39 12.01 -0.35
C GLY A 12 0.16 13.40 -0.68
N PRO A 13 0.31 13.74 -1.97
CA PRO A 13 0.70 15.09 -2.39
C PRO A 13 -0.36 16.12 -2.00
N ASN A 14 0.06 17.32 -1.58
CA ASN A 14 -0.82 18.38 -1.07
C ASN A 14 -0.69 19.73 -1.83
N PHE A 15 -0.23 19.69 -3.09
CA PHE A 15 0.00 20.86 -3.94
C PHE A 15 -0.94 20.88 -5.16
N ASP A 16 -1.00 22.02 -5.87
CA ASP A 16 -1.81 22.17 -7.08
C ASP A 16 -1.32 21.24 -8.21
N GLY A 17 -2.24 20.56 -8.89
CA GLY A 17 -1.89 19.53 -9.89
C GLY A 17 -1.58 18.14 -9.28
N SER A 18 -1.73 17.97 -7.97
CA SER A 18 -1.58 16.68 -7.29
C SER A 18 -2.52 15.59 -7.81
N LYS A 19 -3.75 15.95 -8.23
CA LYS A 19 -4.72 14.98 -8.77
C LYS A 19 -4.25 14.37 -10.09
N GLU A 20 -3.73 15.20 -10.98
CA GLU A 20 -3.19 14.84 -12.29
C GLU A 20 -1.95 13.97 -12.11
N MET A 21 -1.08 14.33 -11.15
CA MET A 21 0.06 13.50 -10.77
C MET A 21 -0.39 12.12 -10.26
N VAL A 22 -1.34 12.05 -9.34
CA VAL A 22 -1.88 10.78 -8.82
C VAL A 22 -2.49 9.95 -9.93
N LYS A 23 -3.22 10.56 -10.87
CA LYS A 23 -3.80 9.87 -12.04
C LYS A 23 -2.71 9.32 -12.97
N SER A 24 -1.68 10.12 -13.24
CA SER A 24 -0.53 9.72 -14.05
C SER A 24 0.24 8.56 -13.41
N LEU A 25 0.53 8.66 -12.11
CA LEU A 25 1.18 7.60 -11.34
C LEU A 25 0.33 6.34 -11.32
N THR A 26 -0.99 6.44 -11.10
CA THR A 26 -1.89 5.28 -11.14
C THR A 26 -1.84 4.58 -12.49
N LYS A 27 -1.76 5.32 -13.61
CA LYS A 27 -1.61 4.74 -14.94
C LYS A 27 -0.26 4.05 -15.11
N LYS A 28 0.83 4.67 -14.65
CA LYS A 28 2.19 4.09 -14.68
C LYS A 28 2.30 2.84 -13.81
N CYS A 29 1.61 2.81 -12.67
CA CYS A 29 1.52 1.67 -11.76
C CYS A 29 0.43 0.68 -12.18
N HIS A 30 0.10 0.61 -13.47
CA HIS A 30 -0.84 -0.36 -14.03
C HIS A 30 -2.18 -0.42 -13.26
N GLY A 31 -2.76 0.75 -13.00
CA GLY A 31 -4.03 0.92 -12.30
C GLY A 31 -3.97 0.74 -10.78
N LEU A 32 -2.80 0.53 -10.19
CA LEU A 32 -2.61 0.55 -8.73
C LEU A 32 -2.41 2.00 -8.27
N ARG A 33 -3.20 2.46 -7.31
CA ARG A 33 -3.07 3.82 -6.77
C ARG A 33 -1.78 3.93 -5.93
N PRO A 34 -1.09 5.08 -5.91
CA PRO A 34 0.16 5.25 -5.18
C PRO A 34 0.09 4.87 -3.69
N ALA A 35 -1.00 5.21 -3.00
CA ALA A 35 -1.16 4.86 -1.59
C ALA A 35 -1.14 3.35 -1.33
N TYR A 36 -1.69 2.55 -2.26
CA TYR A 36 -1.71 1.09 -2.16
C TYR A 36 -0.36 0.50 -2.56
N LEU A 37 0.32 1.11 -3.54
CA LEU A 37 1.71 0.76 -3.85
C LEU A 37 2.61 0.92 -2.61
N MET A 38 2.38 1.95 -1.78
CA MET A 38 3.11 2.10 -0.52
C MET A 38 2.84 0.95 0.46
N VAL A 39 1.60 0.46 0.55
CA VAL A 39 1.28 -0.72 1.38
C VAL A 39 2.02 -1.95 0.87
N GLU A 40 1.99 -2.20 -0.44
CA GLU A 40 2.70 -3.32 -1.07
C GLU A 40 4.23 -3.20 -0.90
N ALA A 41 4.78 -1.99 -0.94
CA ALA A 41 6.19 -1.76 -0.64
C ALA A 41 6.54 -2.05 0.83
N MET A 42 5.67 -1.68 1.76
CA MET A 42 5.85 -2.00 3.17
C MET A 42 5.77 -3.51 3.44
N LYS A 43 4.94 -4.26 2.71
CA LYS A 43 4.93 -5.74 2.77
C LYS A 43 6.29 -6.31 2.36
N ALA A 44 6.83 -5.88 1.22
CA ALA A 44 8.16 -6.30 0.77
C ALA A 44 9.27 -5.92 1.77
N LEU A 45 9.25 -4.70 2.29
CA LEU A 45 10.22 -4.27 3.31
C LEU A 45 10.15 -5.14 4.56
N THR A 46 8.94 -5.43 5.05
CA THR A 46 8.71 -6.29 6.22
C THR A 46 9.33 -7.68 6.01
N HIS A 47 9.14 -8.24 4.81
CA HIS A 47 9.71 -9.53 4.44
C HIS A 47 11.24 -9.50 4.39
N VAL A 48 11.84 -8.49 3.74
CA VAL A 48 13.29 -8.36 3.62
C VAL A 48 13.97 -8.17 4.99
N LEU A 49 13.31 -7.47 5.93
CA LEU A 49 13.81 -7.30 7.29
C LEU A 49 13.59 -8.53 8.20
N GLY A 50 12.97 -9.60 7.69
CA GLY A 50 12.73 -10.84 8.44
C GLY A 50 11.63 -10.73 9.50
N TYR A 51 10.74 -9.73 9.41
CA TYR A 51 9.60 -9.61 10.30
C TYR A 51 8.41 -10.44 9.79
N THR A 52 7.62 -10.95 10.73
CA THR A 52 6.47 -11.81 10.44
C THR A 52 5.12 -11.08 10.54
N ALA A 53 5.14 -9.79 10.85
CA ALA A 53 3.94 -8.98 11.01
C ALA A 53 4.13 -7.56 10.44
N LEU A 54 3.11 -7.11 9.73
CA LEU A 54 2.93 -5.74 9.27
C LEU A 54 1.59 -5.23 9.78
N TRP A 55 1.61 -4.08 10.43
CA TRP A 55 0.42 -3.43 10.97
C TRP A 55 0.17 -2.09 10.30
N GLY A 56 -1.09 -1.70 10.20
CA GLY A 56 -1.54 -0.37 9.81
C GLY A 56 -2.23 0.33 10.98
N ILE A 57 -2.05 1.64 11.11
CA ILE A 57 -2.72 2.41 12.17
C ILE A 57 -4.23 2.53 11.88
N PRO A 58 -5.11 2.22 12.84
CA PRO A 58 -6.53 2.58 12.74
C PRO A 58 -6.73 4.09 12.65
N HIS A 59 -7.70 4.54 11.86
CA HIS A 59 -7.99 5.96 11.69
C HIS A 59 -8.26 6.67 13.04
N LYS A 60 -8.89 5.98 14.00
CA LYS A 60 -9.19 6.48 15.35
C LYS A 60 -7.97 6.97 16.16
N TYR A 61 -6.77 6.48 15.86
CA TYR A 61 -5.54 6.88 16.56
C TYR A 61 -4.81 8.06 15.89
N GLN A 62 -5.33 8.61 14.80
CA GLN A 62 -4.73 9.81 14.20
C GLN A 62 -5.21 11.09 14.89
N ASN A 63 -4.31 11.74 15.63
CA ASN A 63 -4.54 13.00 16.35
C ASN A 63 -5.06 14.16 15.47
N LYS A 64 -4.93 14.10 14.14
CA LYS A 64 -5.46 15.12 13.21
C LYS A 64 -6.97 15.05 13.00
N SER A 65 -7.62 13.91 13.30
CA SER A 65 -9.08 13.73 13.18
C SER A 65 -9.86 14.65 14.12
N ARG A 66 -9.31 14.97 15.30
CA ARG A 66 -10.03 15.72 16.34
C ARG A 66 -10.02 17.25 16.19
N ILE A 67 -9.08 17.81 15.40
CA ILE A 67 -8.83 19.28 15.40
C ILE A 67 -9.02 19.91 14.01
N VAL A 68 -8.93 19.14 12.92
CA VAL A 68 -8.91 19.72 11.57
C VAL A 68 -10.04 19.16 10.73
N GLN A 69 -11.26 19.67 10.95
CA GLN A 69 -12.37 19.65 9.98
C GLN A 69 -12.07 20.58 8.77
N SER A 70 -10.86 20.56 8.23
CA SER A 70 -10.57 21.28 6.99
C SER A 70 -10.91 20.37 5.82
N LYS A 71 -11.55 20.94 4.79
CA LYS A 71 -11.88 20.40 3.46
C LYS A 71 -10.67 19.87 2.66
N ARG A 72 -9.77 19.11 3.29
CA ARG A 72 -8.55 18.56 2.70
C ARG A 72 -8.78 17.09 2.37
N TYR A 73 -8.07 16.61 1.35
CA TYR A 73 -8.03 15.21 0.96
C TYR A 73 -7.46 14.38 2.14
N VAL A 74 -8.34 13.87 2.98
CA VAL A 74 -7.98 12.94 4.05
C VAL A 74 -7.82 11.57 3.41
N VAL A 75 -6.65 10.98 3.58
CA VAL A 75 -6.40 9.59 3.19
C VAL A 75 -7.24 8.70 4.10
N ASP A 76 -8.13 7.92 3.52
CA ASP A 76 -8.93 6.93 4.25
C ASP A 76 -8.10 5.66 4.47
N TYR A 77 -7.40 5.62 5.60
CA TYR A 77 -6.54 4.50 5.99
C TYR A 77 -7.31 3.21 6.20
N ASP A 78 -8.50 3.29 6.81
CA ASP A 78 -9.31 2.12 7.10
C ASP A 78 -9.77 1.49 5.76
N ALA A 79 -10.17 2.30 4.78
CA ALA A 79 -10.46 1.82 3.43
C ALA A 79 -9.22 1.21 2.74
N ILE A 80 -8.06 1.87 2.79
CA ILE A 80 -6.83 1.36 2.18
C ILE A 80 -6.43 0.02 2.77
N PHE A 81 -6.42 -0.10 4.10
CA PHE A 81 -6.00 -1.32 4.77
C PHE A 81 -7.03 -2.45 4.58
N ALA A 82 -8.33 -2.16 4.62
CA ALA A 82 -9.37 -3.13 4.31
C ALA A 82 -9.24 -3.69 2.89
N GLU A 83 -9.07 -2.80 1.90
CA GLU A 83 -8.89 -3.18 0.50
C GLU A 83 -7.53 -3.83 0.20
N SER A 84 -6.57 -3.75 1.13
CA SER A 84 -5.27 -4.44 1.06
C SER A 84 -5.28 -5.80 1.79
N ALA A 85 -6.48 -6.39 1.96
CA ALA A 85 -6.76 -7.61 2.69
C ALA A 85 -6.40 -7.55 4.19
N GLY A 86 -6.39 -6.35 4.77
CA GLY A 86 -6.15 -6.15 6.19
C GLY A 86 -7.33 -6.58 7.06
N THR A 87 -7.05 -7.05 8.27
CA THR A 87 -8.06 -7.34 9.30
C THR A 87 -7.89 -6.38 10.46
N LEU A 88 -8.95 -5.66 10.83
CA LEU A 88 -8.93 -4.73 11.95
C LEU A 88 -9.05 -5.47 13.29
N LYS A 89 -8.04 -5.30 14.16
CA LYS A 89 -8.08 -5.64 15.59
C LYS A 89 -7.76 -4.37 16.41
N ASP A 90 -6.76 -4.42 17.28
CA ASP A 90 -6.19 -3.23 17.92
C ASP A 90 -5.47 -2.34 16.88
N TYR A 91 -4.80 -2.97 15.92
CA TYR A 91 -4.27 -2.38 14.70
C TYR A 91 -4.79 -3.13 13.48
N TRP A 92 -4.63 -2.57 12.28
CA TRP A 92 -4.89 -3.31 11.04
C TRP A 92 -3.77 -4.33 10.83
N GLU A 93 -4.06 -5.62 10.90
CA GLU A 93 -3.09 -6.66 10.54
C GLU A 93 -3.11 -6.87 9.03
N LEU A 94 -1.98 -6.66 8.37
CA LEU A 94 -1.83 -6.77 6.92
C LEU A 94 -1.10 -8.07 6.54
N PRO A 95 -1.57 -8.79 5.51
CA PRO A 95 -0.85 -9.96 5.01
C PRO A 95 0.48 -9.55 4.39
N LEU A 96 1.51 -10.38 4.55
CA LEU A 96 2.84 -10.13 3.97
C LEU A 96 2.98 -10.61 2.52
N HIS A 97 2.02 -11.40 2.03
CA HIS A 97 1.96 -11.76 0.63
C HIS A 97 1.22 -10.68 -0.18
N PHE A 98 1.67 -10.48 -1.41
CA PHE A 98 0.96 -9.64 -2.37
C PHE A 98 -0.35 -10.31 -2.74
N GLU A 99 -1.44 -9.53 -2.75
CA GLU A 99 -2.73 -10.08 -3.16
C GLU A 99 -2.77 -10.21 -4.68
N THR A 100 -2.76 -11.46 -5.16
CA THR A 100 -2.90 -11.78 -6.58
C THR A 100 -4.22 -12.46 -6.83
N LYS A 101 -5.12 -11.77 -7.53
CA LYS A 101 -6.32 -12.37 -8.13
C LYS A 101 -5.91 -13.32 -9.25
N LYS A 102 -6.59 -14.45 -9.38
CA LYS A 102 -6.42 -15.37 -10.51
C LYS A 102 -6.77 -14.63 -11.80
N MET A 103 -6.03 -14.91 -12.87
CA MET A 103 -6.25 -14.24 -14.16
C MET A 103 -7.64 -14.50 -14.73
N ASP A 104 -8.22 -15.67 -14.43
CA ASP A 104 -9.54 -16.06 -14.92
C ASP A 104 -10.65 -15.20 -14.32
N ASP A 105 -10.51 -14.78 -13.06
CA ASP A 105 -11.44 -13.89 -12.34
C ASP A 105 -11.35 -12.42 -12.80
N ILE A 106 -10.30 -12.08 -13.57
CA ILE A 106 -10.10 -10.71 -14.08
C ILE A 106 -10.73 -10.61 -15.47
N PRO A 107 -11.56 -9.57 -15.74
CA PRO A 107 -12.10 -9.31 -17.07
C PRO A 107 -11.02 -9.28 -18.13
N SER A 108 -11.25 -9.95 -19.28
CA SER A 108 -10.24 -10.17 -20.32
C SER A 108 -9.50 -8.89 -20.74
N ASN A 109 -10.23 -7.78 -20.90
CA ASN A 109 -9.69 -6.46 -21.25
C ASN A 109 -8.75 -5.84 -20.19
N LYS A 110 -8.80 -6.31 -18.93
CA LYS A 110 -7.92 -5.86 -17.83
C LYS A 110 -6.76 -6.82 -17.55
N ARG A 111 -6.78 -8.06 -18.08
CA ARG A 111 -5.76 -9.09 -17.77
C ARG A 111 -4.34 -8.63 -18.12
N SER A 112 -4.15 -7.97 -19.26
CA SER A 112 -2.83 -7.42 -19.64
C SER A 112 -2.29 -6.40 -18.63
N MET A 113 -3.17 -5.51 -18.14
CA MET A 113 -2.81 -4.51 -17.12
C MET A 113 -2.46 -5.17 -15.78
N TYR A 114 -3.23 -6.17 -15.33
CA TYR A 114 -2.93 -6.91 -14.10
C TYR A 114 -1.63 -7.73 -14.19
N ARG A 115 -1.33 -8.36 -15.34
CA ARG A 115 -0.04 -9.03 -15.55
C ARG A 115 1.14 -8.07 -15.36
N LYS A 116 1.06 -6.89 -15.98
CA LYS A 116 2.10 -5.85 -15.82
C LYS A 116 2.18 -5.34 -14.38
N ARG A 117 1.04 -5.18 -13.70
CA ARG A 117 1.00 -4.81 -12.27
C ARG A 117 1.75 -5.84 -11.42
N TYR A 118 1.48 -7.12 -11.60
CA TYR A 118 2.13 -8.17 -10.80
C TYR A 118 3.62 -8.29 -11.10
N ALA A 119 4.03 -8.17 -12.37
CA ALA A 119 5.44 -8.08 -12.74
C ALA A 119 6.15 -6.89 -12.08
N MET A 120 5.50 -5.72 -12.05
CA MET A 120 6.03 -4.53 -11.37
C MET A 120 6.18 -4.75 -9.85
N LEU A 121 5.21 -5.40 -9.19
CA LEU A 121 5.29 -5.69 -7.76
C LEU A 121 6.36 -6.73 -7.42
N ALA A 122 6.52 -7.76 -8.25
CA ALA A 122 7.60 -8.73 -8.12
C ALA A 122 8.97 -8.04 -8.26
N GLN A 123 9.14 -7.20 -9.29
CA GLN A 123 10.38 -6.43 -9.47
C GLN A 123 10.67 -5.49 -8.29
N LEU A 124 9.63 -4.87 -7.74
CA LEU A 124 9.77 -4.01 -6.55
C LEU A 124 10.30 -4.81 -5.35
N GLN A 125 9.81 -6.03 -5.13
CA GLN A 125 10.28 -6.90 -4.06
C GLN A 125 11.75 -7.30 -4.26
N GLU A 126 12.12 -7.69 -5.48
CA GLU A 126 13.49 -8.04 -5.84
C GLU A 126 14.46 -6.87 -5.63
N ASN A 127 14.12 -5.70 -6.19
CA ASN A 127 14.93 -4.49 -6.07
C ASN A 127 15.13 -4.07 -4.61
N MET A 128 14.10 -4.22 -3.79
CA MET A 128 14.19 -3.89 -2.36
C MET A 128 15.05 -4.89 -1.59
N ALA A 129 14.96 -6.18 -1.91
CA ALA A 129 15.85 -7.18 -1.35
C ALA A 129 17.31 -6.92 -1.74
N GLU A 130 17.57 -6.60 -3.00
CA GLU A 130 18.92 -6.29 -3.49
C GLU A 130 19.51 -5.04 -2.82
N ALA A 131 18.75 -3.94 -2.79
CA ALA A 131 19.19 -2.68 -2.21
C ALA A 131 19.49 -2.76 -0.70
N LEU A 132 18.83 -3.67 0.02
CA LEU A 132 19.03 -3.87 1.46
C LEU A 132 20.03 -4.98 1.79
N LYS A 133 20.30 -5.92 0.88
CA LYS A 133 21.40 -6.90 1.00
C LYS A 133 22.77 -6.28 0.76
N ALA A 134 22.85 -5.22 -0.03
CA ALA A 134 24.09 -4.50 -0.33
C ALA A 134 24.58 -3.61 0.84
N ARG A 135 24.13 -3.87 2.07
CA ARG A 135 24.47 -3.11 3.29
C ARG A 135 24.96 -4.02 4.40
#